data_AF-A0A942FFD9-F1
#
_entry.id   AF-A0A942FFD9-F1
#
_cell.length_a   1.000
_cell.length_b   1.000
_cell.length_c   1.000
_cell.angle_alpha   90.00
_cell.angle_beta   90.00
_cell.angle_gamma   90.00
#
_symmetry.space_group_name_H-M   'P 1'
#
loop_
_entity.id
_entity.type
_entity.pdbx_description
1 polymer ?
#
loop_
_entity_poly.entity_id
_entity_poly.type
_entity_poly.pdbx_seq_one_letter_code
_entity_poly.pdbx_strand_id
1 'polypeptide(L)'
;MSNAREKIIRAEKIFHHFIKWVLFIITGAMTVSVLLGVLFRYVLKAPLPWSEEMARYLMIWGVSLGASIAFREGSHVGITILVDRLNRVCL
;
A
#
# COMPACT_ATOMS: atom_id res chain seq x y z
N MET A 1 12.53 23.53 23.66
CA MET A 1 12.60 23.09 22.24
C MET A 1 12.18 21.61 22.00
N SER A 2 11.95 20.78 23.03
CA SER A 2 11.50 19.38 22.88
C SER A 2 10.05 19.22 22.36
N ASN A 3 9.12 20.05 22.83
CA ASN A 3 7.69 19.97 22.49
C ASN A 3 7.39 20.19 20.99
N ALA A 4 8.22 20.94 20.28
CA ALA A 4 8.03 21.18 18.85
C ALA A 4 8.34 19.93 18.00
N ARG A 5 9.41 19.20 18.36
CA ARG A 5 9.77 17.94 17.68
C ARG A 5 8.74 16.84 17.92
N GLU A 6 8.21 16.73 19.14
CA GLU A 6 7.21 15.72 19.47
C GLU A 6 5.91 15.92 18.68
N LYS A 7 5.46 17.17 18.52
CA LYS A 7 4.29 17.51 17.68
C LYS A 7 4.49 17.12 16.21
N ILE A 8 5.68 17.35 15.66
CA ILE A 8 6.02 16.99 14.27
C ILE A 8 5.94 15.47 14.08
N ILE A 9 6.57 14.70 14.97
CA ILE A 9 6.58 13.22 14.89
C ILE A 9 5.15 12.66 15.03
N ARG A 10 4.31 13.28 15.89
CA ARG A 10 2.92 12.85 16.09
C ARG A 10 2.05 13.13 14.87
N ALA A 11 2.22 14.29 14.24
CA ALA A 11 1.53 14.66 13.00
C ALA A 11 1.91 13.70 11.85
N GLU A 12 3.20 13.37 11.75
CA GLU A 12 3.71 12.41 10.78
C GLU A 12 3.06 11.04 10.97
N LYS A 13 3.08 10.48 12.20
CA LYS A 13 2.48 9.16 12.48
C LYS A 13 1.00 9.09 12.11
N ILE A 14 0.23 10.15 12.38
CA ILE A 14 -1.18 10.22 12.01
C ILE A 14 -1.35 10.18 10.49
N PHE A 15 -0.55 10.95 9.76
CA PHE A 15 -0.58 10.96 8.30
C PHE A 15 -0.25 9.59 7.70
N HIS A 16 0.76 8.89 8.23
CA HIS A 16 1.09 7.53 7.77
C HIS A 16 0.00 6.52 8.08
N HIS A 17 -0.60 6.61 9.26
CA HIS A 17 -1.69 5.72 9.63
C HIS A 17 -2.90 5.93 8.72
N PHE A 18 -3.21 7.19 8.39
CA PHE A 18 -4.27 7.53 7.44
C PHE A 18 -3.99 6.95 6.04
N ILE A 19 -2.78 7.12 5.51
CA ILE A 19 -2.43 6.55 4.18
C ILE A 19 -2.53 5.02 4.19
N LYS A 20 -2.07 4.35 5.26
CA LYS A 20 -2.18 2.88 5.39
C LYS A 20 -3.64 2.41 5.39
N TRP A 21 -4.51 3.14 6.07
CA TRP A 21 -5.96 2.87 6.05
C TRP A 21 -6.58 3.04 4.67
N VAL A 22 -6.25 4.13 3.97
CA VAL A 22 -6.72 4.39 2.60
C VAL A 22 -6.25 3.28 1.66
N LEU A 23 -4.98 2.86 1.76
CA LEU A 23 -4.44 1.76 0.96
C LEU A 23 -5.21 0.45 1.22
N PHE A 24 -5.47 0.10 2.47
CA PHE A 24 -6.22 -1.10 2.84
C PHE A 24 -7.62 -1.11 2.22
N ILE A 25 -8.32 0.03 2.24
CA ILE A 25 -9.64 0.19 1.62
C ILE A 25 -9.55 0.01 0.11
N ILE A 26 -8.57 0.61 -0.56
CA ILE A 26 -8.40 0.52 -2.02
C ILE A 26 -8.10 -0.94 -2.44
N THR A 27 -7.20 -1.62 -1.76
CA THR A 27 -6.88 -3.03 -2.04
C THR A 27 -8.08 -3.94 -1.79
N GLY A 28 -8.85 -3.70 -0.72
CA GLY A 28 -10.09 -4.41 -0.44
C GLY A 28 -11.13 -4.19 -1.54
N ALA A 29 -11.35 -2.93 -1.95
CA ALA A 29 -12.27 -2.58 -3.02
C ALA A 29 -11.89 -3.25 -4.35
N MET A 30 -10.60 -3.25 -4.71
CA MET A 30 -10.09 -3.92 -5.91
C MET A 30 -10.39 -5.43 -5.88
N THR A 31 -10.15 -6.07 -4.73
CA THR A 31 -10.42 -7.51 -4.54
C THR A 31 -11.90 -7.82 -4.73
N VAL A 32 -12.79 -7.04 -4.13
CA VAL A 32 -14.24 -7.20 -4.28
C VAL A 32 -14.69 -6.96 -5.73
N SER A 33 -14.16 -5.93 -6.39
CA SER A 33 -14.45 -5.67 -7.81
C SER A 33 -14.07 -6.86 -8.69
N VAL A 34 -12.87 -7.45 -8.52
CA VAL A 34 -12.46 -8.62 -9.31
C VAL A 34 -13.33 -9.84 -8.99
N LEU A 35 -13.67 -10.07 -7.72
CA LEU A 35 -14.57 -11.17 -7.34
C LEU A 35 -15.95 -11.02 -7.95
N LEU A 36 -16.52 -9.80 -7.95
CA LEU A 36 -17.79 -9.52 -8.63
C LEU A 36 -17.68 -9.77 -10.14
N GLY A 37 -16.61 -9.30 -10.78
CA GLY A 37 -16.36 -9.56 -12.20
C GLY A 37 -16.32 -11.05 -12.54
N VAL A 38 -15.66 -11.86 -11.70
CA VAL A 38 -15.61 -13.33 -11.81
C VAL A 38 -17.02 -13.93 -11.62
N LEU A 39 -17.72 -13.58 -10.55
CA LEU A 39 -19.07 -14.10 -10.26
C LEU A 39 -20.05 -13.79 -11.40
N PHE A 40 -20.06 -12.57 -11.93
CA PHE A 40 -20.95 -12.21 -13.03
C PHE A 40 -20.60 -12.92 -14.34
N ARG A 41 -19.32 -13.15 -14.59
CA ARG A 41 -18.85 -13.86 -15.78
C ARG A 41 -19.21 -15.34 -15.75
N TYR A 42 -19.08 -16.00 -14.61
CA TYR A 42 -19.32 -17.45 -14.48
C TYR A 42 -20.75 -17.82 -14.09
N VAL A 43 -21.42 -17.02 -13.26
CA VAL A 43 -22.78 -17.31 -12.75
C VAL A 43 -23.85 -16.67 -13.63
N LEU A 44 -23.72 -15.36 -13.92
CA LEU A 44 -24.73 -14.59 -14.65
C LEU A 44 -24.54 -14.60 -16.17
N LYS A 45 -23.43 -15.18 -16.68
CA LYS A 45 -23.04 -15.21 -18.11
C LYS A 45 -23.08 -13.84 -18.81
N ALA A 46 -23.12 -12.76 -18.04
CA ALA A 46 -23.19 -11.38 -18.51
C ALA A 46 -21.96 -10.64 -17.95
N PRO A 47 -20.89 -10.49 -18.75
CA PRO A 47 -19.68 -9.82 -18.29
C PRO A 47 -19.97 -8.34 -18.06
N LEU A 48 -19.70 -7.81 -16.86
CA LEU A 48 -19.73 -6.37 -16.61
C LEU A 48 -18.41 -5.73 -17.05
N PRO A 49 -18.39 -4.92 -18.12
CA PRO A 49 -17.17 -4.28 -18.61
C PRO A 49 -16.60 -3.27 -17.59
N TRP A 50 -17.48 -2.62 -16.81
CA TRP A 50 -17.07 -1.61 -15.83
C TRP A 50 -16.16 -2.18 -14.72
N SER A 51 -16.21 -3.48 -14.48
CA SER A 51 -15.58 -4.11 -13.32
C SER A 51 -14.07 -4.19 -13.54
N GLU A 52 -13.68 -4.37 -14.79
CA GLU A 52 -12.29 -4.42 -15.22
C GLU A 52 -11.65 -3.02 -15.22
N GLU A 53 -12.40 -2.02 -15.70
CA GLU A 53 -11.96 -0.61 -15.67
C GLU A 53 -11.78 -0.13 -14.23
N MET A 54 -12.77 -0.39 -13.35
CA MET A 54 -12.70 -0.02 -11.94
C MET A 54 -11.50 -0.67 -11.22
N ALA A 55 -11.25 -1.97 -11.46
CA ALA A 55 -10.11 -2.67 -10.88
C ALA A 55 -8.77 -2.06 -11.35
N ARG A 56 -8.66 -1.67 -12.63
CA ARG A 56 -7.46 -1.02 -13.18
C ARG A 56 -7.19 0.33 -12.54
N TYR A 57 -8.21 1.16 -12.37
CA TYR A 57 -8.06 2.45 -11.70
C TYR A 57 -7.65 2.27 -10.22
N LEU A 58 -8.28 1.34 -9.49
CA LEU A 58 -7.93 1.04 -8.11
C LEU A 58 -6.50 0.52 -7.97
N MET A 59 -6.04 -0.31 -8.91
CA MET A 59 -4.66 -0.79 -8.95
C MET A 59 -3.65 0.36 -9.11
N ILE A 60 -3.90 1.30 -10.03
CA ILE A 60 -3.02 2.46 -10.26
C ILE A 60 -2.90 3.30 -8.98
N TRP A 61 -4.04 3.62 -8.36
CA TRP A 61 -4.06 4.38 -7.10
C TRP A 61 -3.43 3.61 -5.94
N GLY A 62 -3.71 2.32 -5.82
CA GLY A 62 -3.17 1.45 -4.79
C GLY A 62 -1.66 1.28 -4.87
N VAL A 63 -1.12 1.07 -6.07
CA VAL A 63 0.34 0.96 -6.30
C VAL A 63 1.03 2.30 -6.04
N SER A 64 0.45 3.42 -6.49
CA SER A 64 1.02 4.74 -6.24
C SER A 64 1.14 5.05 -4.74
N LEU A 65 0.07 4.82 -3.98
CA LEU A 65 0.07 5.01 -2.53
C LEU A 65 0.95 3.98 -1.80
N GLY A 66 0.95 2.73 -2.26
CA GLY A 66 1.78 1.65 -1.71
C GLY A 66 3.26 1.91 -1.91
N ALA A 67 3.65 2.38 -3.08
CA ALA A 67 5.02 2.77 -3.40
C ALA A 67 5.48 3.92 -2.50
N SER A 68 4.63 4.92 -2.24
CA SER A 68 4.95 6.03 -1.33
C SER A 68 5.26 5.55 0.11
N ILE A 69 4.47 4.62 0.65
CA ILE A 69 4.74 4.02 1.96
C ILE A 69 6.02 3.18 1.93
N ALA A 70 6.16 2.34 0.89
CA ALA A 70 7.31 1.45 0.72
C ALA A 70 8.62 2.23 0.55
N PHE A 71 8.60 3.40 -0.09
CA PHE A 71 9.78 4.27 -0.19
C PHE A 71 10.19 4.83 1.16
N ARG A 72 9.23 5.19 2.00
CA ARG A 72 9.47 5.75 3.33
C ARG A 72 9.99 4.71 4.31
N GLU A 73 9.40 3.52 4.31
CA GLU A 73 9.90 2.39 5.08
C GLU A 73 11.21 1.87 4.48
N GLY A 74 11.37 1.94 3.15
CA GLY A 74 12.46 1.35 2.38
C GLY A 74 13.74 2.20 2.22
N SER A 75 13.71 3.51 2.53
CA SER A 75 14.88 4.40 2.32
C SER A 75 16.14 3.96 3.08
N HIS A 76 16.01 3.16 4.15
CA HIS A 76 17.15 2.53 4.83
C HIS A 76 17.05 1.00 4.91
N VAL A 77 15.96 0.35 4.47
CA VAL A 77 15.84 -1.12 4.59
C VAL A 77 16.90 -1.84 3.75
N GLY A 78 17.21 -1.37 2.54
CA GLY A 78 18.27 -1.96 1.71
C GLY A 78 19.67 -1.84 2.32
N ILE A 79 20.01 -0.66 2.87
CA ILE A 79 21.30 -0.41 3.51
C ILE A 79 21.39 -1.15 4.85
N THR A 80 20.32 -1.15 5.65
CA THR A 80 20.27 -1.88 6.92
C THR A 80 20.43 -3.39 6.71
N ILE A 81 19.79 -3.99 5.69
CA ILE A 81 19.94 -5.41 5.39
C ILE A 81 21.37 -5.73 4.93
N LEU A 82 21.95 -4.90 4.06
CA LEU A 82 23.31 -5.11 3.55
C LEU A 82 24.36 -4.96 4.66
N VAL A 83 24.23 -3.92 5.49
CA VAL A 83 25.10 -3.67 6.65
C VAL A 83 24.94 -4.75 7.72
N ASP A 84 23.71 -5.19 8.02
CA ASP A 84 23.45 -6.27 8.97
C ASP A 84 24.05 -7.61 8.53
N ARG A 85 23.98 -7.92 7.23
CA ARG A 85 24.59 -9.12 6.66
C ARG A 85 26.11 -9.04 6.64
N LEU A 86 26.69 -7.87 6.33
CA LEU A 86 28.14 -7.69 6.36
C LEU A 86 28.70 -7.78 7.78
N ASN A 87 27.99 -7.20 8.76
CA ASN A 87 28.38 -7.22 10.17
C ASN A 87 28.36 -8.65 10.77
N ARG A 88 27.42 -9.51 10.33
CA ARG A 88 27.35 -10.91 10.78
C ARG A 88 28.37 -11.86 10.14
N VAL A 89 29.00 -11.47 9.02
CA VAL A 89 29.99 -12.31 8.33
C VAL A 89 31.44 -11.98 8.77
N CYS A 90 31.66 -10.78 9.32
CA CYS A 90 32.97 -10.32 9.77
C CYS A 90 33.19 -10.47 11.30
N LEU A 91 32.24 -11.05 12.03
CA LEU A 91 32.32 -11.44 13.45
C LEU A 91 32.09 -12.94 13.57
#